data_AF-A0A5C7MDS3-F1
#
_entry.id   AF-A0A5C7MDS3-F1
#
_cell.length_a   1.000
_cell.length_b   1.000
_cell.length_c   1.000
_cell.angle_alpha   90.00
_cell.angle_beta   90.00
_cell.angle_gamma   90.00
#
_symmetry.space_group_name_H-M   'P 1'
#
loop_
_entity.id
_entity.type
_entity.pdbx_description
1 polymer ?
#
loop_
_entity_poly.entity_id
_entity_poly.type
_entity_poly.pdbx_seq_one_letter_code
_entity_poly.pdbx_strand_id
1 'polypeptide(L)'
;MKRIFFILLIFIISVLSTHAFAQSITVLGSDWNVPTPAVPTEAGSDYNPNLFESIADLISISVYIPTSWFDSKTVNVKWEGNPNWNAGLKLHVKKTKNPSVTPGGCLFCGFSGGSDYIEVLNSNKRFFEVNNGIAAHTFANAEVQVKISGVSVAVPTGSYNAKLVFTITD
;
A
#
# COMPACT_ATOMS: atom_id res chain seq x y z
N MET A 1 32.31 28.67 37.69
CA MET A 1 32.59 28.07 36.37
C MET A 1 31.88 26.72 36.15
N LYS A 2 32.02 25.70 37.03
CA LYS A 2 31.41 24.36 36.83
C LYS A 2 29.86 24.35 36.69
N ARG A 3 29.14 25.21 37.42
CA ARG A 3 27.66 25.30 37.37
C ARG A 3 27.13 25.90 36.07
N ILE A 4 27.82 26.90 35.51
CA ILE A 4 27.45 27.55 34.24
C ILE A 4 27.66 26.57 33.08
N PHE A 5 28.74 25.80 33.12
CA PHE A 5 29.01 24.74 32.14
C PHE A 5 27.92 23.66 32.15
N PHE A 6 27.47 23.23 33.33
CA PHE A 6 26.41 22.22 33.45
C PHE A 6 25.05 22.71 32.94
N ILE A 7 24.72 23.99 33.17
CA ILE A 7 23.49 24.61 32.66
C ILE A 7 23.53 24.73 31.12
N LEU A 8 24.67 25.14 30.55
CA LEU A 8 24.87 25.19 29.09
C LEU A 8 24.78 23.80 28.46
N LEU A 9 25.32 22.77 29.10
CA LEU A 9 25.25 21.38 28.61
C LEU A 9 23.80 20.88 28.57
N ILE A 10 23.01 21.13 29.62
CA ILE A 10 21.58 20.75 29.67
C ILE A 10 20.79 21.51 28.61
N PHE A 11 21.08 22.80 28.42
CA PHE A 11 20.43 23.62 27.38
C PHE A 11 20.72 23.07 25.98
N ILE A 12 21.98 22.71 25.67
CA ILE A 12 22.37 22.11 24.39
C ILE A 12 21.67 20.76 24.16
N ILE A 13 21.62 19.88 25.19
CA ILE A 13 20.93 18.59 25.10
C ILE A 13 19.42 18.78 24.87
N SER A 14 18.81 19.77 25.53
CA SER A 14 17.38 20.06 25.35
C SER A 14 17.04 20.55 23.94
N VAL A 15 17.90 21.40 23.36
CA VAL A 15 17.71 21.95 22.01
C VAL A 15 17.97 20.89 20.92
N LEU A 16 18.83 19.90 21.20
CA LEU A 16 19.11 18.78 20.28
C LEU A 16 18.06 17.65 20.34
N SER A 17 17.15 17.65 21.33
CA SER A 17 16.33 16.47 21.67
C SER A 17 15.00 16.32 20.92
N THR A 18 14.64 17.18 19.96
CA THR A 18 13.25 17.20 19.45
C THR A 18 13.12 17.24 17.94
N HIS A 19 13.63 16.23 17.22
CA HIS A 19 13.15 15.93 15.86
C HIS A 19 12.70 14.46 15.81
N ALA A 20 11.38 14.25 15.99
CA ALA A 20 10.77 12.96 15.70
C ALA A 20 10.65 12.84 14.17
N PHE A 21 11.44 11.94 13.60
CA PHE A 21 11.37 11.59 12.19
C PHE A 21 10.15 10.69 11.97
N ALA A 22 9.08 11.25 11.39
CA ALA A 22 7.86 10.51 11.10
C ALA A 22 7.86 10.01 9.65
N GLN A 23 7.56 8.73 9.45
CA GLN A 23 7.24 8.17 8.15
C GLN A 23 5.76 8.38 7.84
N SER A 24 5.44 8.58 6.57
CA SER A 24 4.05 8.74 6.15
C SER A 24 3.76 7.98 4.86
N ILE A 25 2.56 7.39 4.81
CA ILE A 25 2.01 6.80 3.60
C ILE A 25 0.78 7.61 3.17
N THR A 26 0.78 8.02 1.92
CA THR A 26 -0.34 8.73 1.28
C THR A 26 -0.93 7.79 0.25
N VAL A 27 -2.23 7.53 0.36
CA VAL A 27 -2.98 6.70 -0.57
C VAL A 27 -4.00 7.60 -1.25
N LEU A 28 -3.89 7.73 -2.57
CA LEU A 28 -4.84 8.42 -3.43
C LEU A 28 -5.53 7.40 -4.32
N GLY A 29 -6.78 7.68 -4.71
CA GLY A 29 -7.53 6.79 -5.59
C GLY A 29 -9.03 7.04 -5.47
N SER A 30 -9.79 6.26 -6.22
CA SER A 30 -11.25 6.26 -6.17
C SER A 30 -11.79 4.90 -5.76
N ASP A 31 -13.01 4.88 -5.23
CA ASP A 31 -13.74 3.64 -5.04
C ASP A 31 -13.90 2.93 -6.39
N TRP A 32 -13.76 1.60 -6.38
CA TRP A 32 -13.98 0.78 -7.56
C TRP A 32 -15.28 0.00 -7.44
N ASN A 33 -16.22 0.34 -8.32
CA ASN A 33 -17.47 -0.40 -8.47
C ASN A 33 -17.25 -1.51 -9.50
N VAL A 34 -17.31 -2.75 -9.02
CA VAL A 34 -17.21 -3.94 -9.87
C VAL A 34 -18.46 -3.99 -10.76
N PRO A 35 -18.31 -4.11 -12.09
CA PRO A 35 -19.46 -4.24 -12.97
C PRO A 35 -20.30 -5.46 -12.59
N THR A 36 -21.62 -5.32 -12.59
CA THR A 36 -22.52 -6.46 -12.44
C THR A 36 -22.30 -7.41 -13.61
N PRO A 37 -21.84 -8.65 -13.37
CA PRO A 37 -21.57 -9.55 -14.47
C PRO A 37 -22.89 -10.01 -15.09
N ALA A 38 -22.95 -10.05 -16.43
CA ALA A 38 -24.07 -10.67 -17.12
C ALA A 38 -24.13 -12.15 -16.73
N VAL A 39 -25.31 -12.62 -16.33
CA VAL A 39 -25.51 -14.04 -16.00
C VAL A 39 -25.18 -14.87 -17.25
N PRO A 40 -24.32 -15.91 -17.15
CA PRO A 40 -24.02 -16.77 -18.28
C PRO A 40 -25.32 -17.39 -18.80
N THR A 41 -25.58 -17.24 -20.09
CA THR A 41 -26.82 -17.71 -20.73
C THR A 41 -26.81 -19.22 -21.01
N GLU A 42 -25.63 -19.84 -20.94
CA GLU A 42 -25.43 -21.27 -21.18
C GLU A 42 -24.99 -21.96 -19.89
N ALA A 43 -25.55 -23.13 -19.63
CA ALA A 43 -25.16 -23.95 -18.50
C ALA A 43 -23.71 -24.43 -18.67
N GLY A 44 -22.89 -24.23 -17.63
CA GLY A 44 -21.48 -24.61 -17.63
C GLY A 44 -20.51 -23.52 -18.11
N SER A 45 -21.02 -22.35 -18.52
CA SER A 45 -20.17 -21.19 -18.85
C SER A 45 -19.84 -20.37 -17.61
N ASP A 46 -18.55 -20.05 -17.43
CA ASP A 46 -18.08 -19.20 -16.33
C ASP A 46 -18.22 -17.70 -16.66
N TYR A 47 -18.21 -16.86 -15.62
CA TYR A 47 -18.11 -15.42 -15.81
C TYR A 47 -16.77 -15.02 -16.44
N ASN A 48 -16.78 -14.00 -17.30
CA ASN A 48 -15.55 -13.50 -17.91
C ASN A 48 -14.59 -12.93 -16.85
N PRO A 49 -13.40 -13.52 -16.66
CA PRO A 49 -12.47 -13.14 -15.59
C PRO A 49 -11.89 -11.73 -15.76
N ASN A 50 -11.90 -11.18 -16.98
CA ASN A 50 -11.38 -9.83 -17.26
C ASN A 50 -12.34 -8.72 -16.81
N LEU A 51 -13.60 -9.05 -16.48
CA LEU A 51 -14.56 -8.08 -15.94
C LEU A 51 -14.27 -7.71 -14.48
N PHE A 52 -13.47 -8.53 -13.80
CA PHE A 52 -13.20 -8.38 -12.38
C PHE A 52 -11.81 -7.79 -12.11
N GLU A 53 -11.30 -6.98 -13.03
CA GLU A 53 -10.05 -6.25 -12.90
C GLU A 53 -10.34 -4.74 -13.04
N SER A 54 -9.80 -3.93 -12.13
CA SER A 54 -9.96 -2.47 -12.19
C SER A 54 -9.14 -1.86 -13.32
N ILE A 55 -9.27 -0.56 -13.55
CA ILE A 55 -8.28 0.18 -14.36
C ILE A 55 -6.88 0.07 -13.75
N ALA A 56 -5.84 0.15 -14.59
CA ALA A 56 -4.45 -0.08 -14.22
C ALA A 56 -3.96 0.82 -13.07
N ASP A 57 -4.43 2.06 -12.99
CA ASP A 57 -3.91 3.04 -12.03
C ASP A 57 -5.02 3.57 -11.11
N LEU A 58 -5.82 2.64 -10.58
CA LEU A 58 -6.94 2.97 -9.69
C LEU A 58 -6.47 3.65 -8.40
N ILE A 59 -5.36 3.15 -7.83
CA ILE A 59 -4.80 3.61 -6.56
C ILE A 59 -3.37 4.06 -6.79
N SER A 60 -2.98 5.19 -6.20
CA SER A 60 -1.61 5.71 -6.18
C SER A 60 -1.11 5.79 -4.74
N ILE A 61 -0.01 5.10 -4.47
CA ILE A 61 0.62 5.07 -3.14
C ILE A 61 1.91 5.88 -3.19
N SER A 62 2.06 6.80 -2.25
CA SER A 62 3.31 7.53 -2.03
C SER A 62 3.78 7.32 -0.60
N VAL A 63 5.08 7.08 -0.45
CA VAL A 63 5.74 6.80 0.83
C VAL A 63 6.83 7.83 1.05
N TYR A 64 6.74 8.56 2.16
CA TYR A 64 7.81 9.42 2.65
C TYR A 64 8.60 8.70 3.72
N ILE A 65 9.91 8.60 3.51
CA ILE A 65 10.84 8.07 4.50
C ILE A 65 11.73 9.23 4.96
N PRO A 66 11.69 9.56 6.26
CA PRO A 66 12.63 10.53 6.81
C PRO A 66 14.06 9.97 6.74
N THR A 67 15.07 10.83 6.91
CA THR A 67 16.49 10.47 6.81
C THR A 67 16.79 9.15 7.52
N SER A 68 17.18 8.11 6.77
CA SER A 68 17.63 6.83 7.32
C SER A 68 18.94 6.43 6.63
N TRP A 69 19.68 5.53 7.28
CA TRP A 69 20.96 5.03 6.77
C TRP A 69 20.74 3.61 6.26
N PHE A 70 20.48 3.45 4.96
CA PHE A 70 20.39 2.14 4.30
C PHE A 70 19.42 1.15 4.98
N ASP A 71 18.18 1.59 5.15
CA ASP A 71 17.13 0.76 5.76
C ASP A 71 16.02 0.46 4.75
N SER A 72 15.33 -0.65 4.94
CA SER A 72 14.19 -1.04 4.10
C SER A 72 12.89 -0.76 4.84
N LYS A 73 11.84 -0.42 4.10
CA LYS A 73 10.48 -0.27 4.64
C LYS A 73 9.54 -1.13 3.83
N THR A 74 8.68 -1.84 4.55
CA THR A 74 7.68 -2.70 3.94
C THR A 74 6.34 -1.99 3.88
N VAL A 75 5.75 -1.95 2.69
CA VAL A 75 4.34 -1.59 2.52
C VAL A 75 3.52 -2.86 2.59
N ASN A 76 2.69 -2.94 3.62
CA ASN A 76 1.73 -4.01 3.84
C ASN A 76 0.35 -3.60 3.35
N VAL A 77 -0.43 -4.59 2.91
CA VAL A 77 -1.82 -4.45 2.52
C VAL A 77 -2.66 -5.46 3.30
N LYS A 78 -3.82 -5.02 3.77
CA LYS A 78 -4.90 -5.89 4.26
C LYS A 78 -6.23 -5.38 3.72
N TRP A 79 -7.26 -6.21 3.77
CA TRP A 79 -8.62 -5.78 3.52
C TRP A 79 -9.44 -5.86 4.81
N GLU A 80 -10.32 -4.89 4.99
CA GLU A 80 -11.31 -4.85 6.05
C GLU A 80 -12.69 -5.00 5.40
N GLY A 81 -13.35 -6.11 5.70
CA GLY A 81 -14.66 -6.42 5.16
C GLY A 81 -15.78 -5.69 5.87
N ASN A 82 -16.80 -5.29 5.13
CA ASN A 82 -18.14 -5.15 5.70
C ASN A 82 -18.64 -6.56 6.13
N PRO A 83 -19.55 -6.73 7.11
CA PRO A 83 -19.90 -8.04 7.65
C PRO A 83 -20.58 -8.98 6.65
N ASN A 84 -20.91 -8.49 5.45
CA ASN A 84 -21.55 -9.26 4.39
C ASN A 84 -20.57 -9.85 3.35
N TRP A 85 -19.24 -9.73 3.53
CA TRP A 85 -18.28 -10.28 2.54
C TRP A 85 -18.40 -11.80 2.40
N ASN A 86 -18.45 -12.31 1.16
CA ASN A 86 -18.52 -13.74 0.90
C ASN A 86 -17.12 -14.37 0.89
N ALA A 87 -16.93 -15.49 1.60
CA ALA A 87 -15.65 -16.18 1.71
C ALA A 87 -15.12 -16.78 0.39
N GLY A 88 -15.99 -16.99 -0.60
CA GLY A 88 -15.61 -17.41 -1.95
C GLY A 88 -14.98 -16.28 -2.78
N LEU A 89 -15.20 -15.01 -2.40
CA LEU A 89 -14.62 -13.86 -3.08
C LEU A 89 -13.23 -13.54 -2.54
N LYS A 90 -12.27 -13.44 -3.45
CA LYS A 90 -10.88 -13.10 -3.12
C LYS A 90 -10.49 -11.79 -3.75
N LEU A 91 -9.86 -10.93 -2.97
CA LEU A 91 -9.33 -9.64 -3.42
C LEU A 91 -7.85 -9.79 -3.75
N HIS A 92 -7.42 -9.21 -4.87
CA HIS A 92 -6.04 -9.23 -5.30
C HIS A 92 -5.58 -7.82 -5.65
N VAL A 93 -4.30 -7.54 -5.41
CA VAL A 93 -3.66 -6.28 -5.81
C VAL A 93 -2.36 -6.56 -6.54
N LYS A 94 -2.04 -5.73 -7.51
CA LYS A 94 -0.72 -5.65 -8.14
C LYS A 94 -0.35 -4.19 -8.36
N LYS A 95 0.93 -3.92 -8.48
CA LYS A 95 1.50 -2.64 -8.87
C LYS A 95 1.65 -2.64 -10.39
N THR A 96 1.09 -1.64 -11.06
CA THR A 96 1.20 -1.45 -12.51
C THR A 96 2.41 -0.62 -12.86
N LYS A 97 2.83 0.26 -11.95
CA LYS A 97 3.99 1.11 -12.14
C LYS A 97 4.77 1.27 -10.85
N ASN A 98 6.09 1.21 -11.01
CA ASN A 98 7.00 1.45 -9.91
C ASN A 98 7.02 2.92 -9.48
N PRO A 99 7.22 3.20 -8.19
CA PRO A 99 7.27 4.58 -7.71
C PRO A 99 8.45 5.32 -8.33
N SER A 100 8.26 6.60 -8.63
CA SER A 100 9.35 7.52 -8.94
C SER A 100 9.98 8.04 -7.64
N VAL A 101 11.29 8.21 -7.64
CA VAL A 101 12.01 8.84 -6.53
C VAL A 101 12.21 10.31 -6.88
N THR A 102 12.03 11.21 -5.91
CA THR A 102 12.29 12.65 -6.12
C THR A 102 13.70 12.88 -6.69
N PRO A 103 13.85 13.64 -7.79
CA PRO A 103 15.16 13.90 -8.39
C PRO A 103 16.14 14.49 -7.37
N GLY A 104 17.33 13.87 -7.24
CA GLY A 104 18.40 14.29 -6.33
C GLY A 104 18.29 13.78 -4.89
N GLY A 105 17.23 13.05 -4.53
CA GLY A 105 16.94 12.71 -3.13
C GLY A 105 17.50 11.39 -2.61
N CYS A 106 17.90 10.44 -3.48
CA CYS A 106 18.37 9.14 -2.99
C CYS A 106 19.28 8.38 -3.95
N LEU A 107 20.57 8.35 -3.62
CA LEU A 107 21.53 7.40 -4.18
C LEU A 107 21.31 6.03 -3.50
N PHE A 108 21.29 4.95 -4.28
CA PHE A 108 21.04 3.56 -3.84
C PHE A 108 19.62 3.23 -3.39
N CYS A 109 18.64 4.06 -3.74
CA CYS A 109 17.25 3.69 -3.55
C CYS A 109 16.82 2.57 -4.49
N GLY A 110 15.96 1.69 -3.98
CA GLY A 110 15.35 0.62 -4.75
C GLY A 110 13.92 0.36 -4.31
N PHE A 111 13.21 -0.41 -5.11
CA PHE A 111 11.92 -0.97 -4.74
C PHE A 111 11.89 -2.41 -5.23
N SER A 112 11.15 -3.27 -4.53
CA SER A 112 11.00 -4.66 -4.92
C SER A 112 9.59 -5.18 -4.60
N GLY A 113 9.16 -6.19 -5.35
CA GLY A 113 7.85 -6.81 -5.17
C GLY A 113 6.67 -6.02 -5.74
N GLY A 114 5.51 -6.63 -5.64
CA GLY A 114 4.22 -6.09 -6.08
C GLY A 114 3.93 -6.17 -7.58
N SER A 115 4.81 -6.69 -8.42
CA SER A 115 4.60 -6.78 -9.89
C SER A 115 3.51 -7.78 -10.30
N ASP A 116 3.34 -8.85 -9.51
CA ASP A 116 2.30 -9.85 -9.74
C ASP A 116 1.10 -9.64 -8.81
N TYR A 117 -0.05 -10.18 -9.22
CA TYR A 117 -1.23 -10.20 -8.36
C TYR A 117 -0.98 -11.03 -7.10
N ILE A 118 -1.13 -10.39 -5.94
CA ILE A 118 -1.14 -11.05 -4.65
C ILE A 118 -2.55 -11.05 -4.07
N GLU A 119 -2.99 -12.16 -3.49
CA GLU A 119 -4.25 -12.22 -2.72
C GLU A 119 -4.10 -11.40 -1.43
N VAL A 120 -5.03 -10.47 -1.18
CA VAL A 120 -5.09 -9.65 0.03
C VAL A 120 -5.88 -10.40 1.10
N LEU A 121 -5.32 -10.49 2.30
CA LEU A 121 -5.93 -11.17 3.44
C LEU A 121 -6.53 -10.15 4.42
N ASN A 122 -7.33 -10.64 5.38
CA ASN A 122 -7.82 -9.81 6.48
C ASN A 122 -6.69 -9.45 7.48
N SER A 123 -5.54 -10.11 7.36
CA SER A 123 -4.30 -9.80 8.06
C SER A 123 -3.33 -9.03 7.17
N ASN A 124 -2.39 -8.30 7.78
CA ASN A 124 -1.31 -7.63 7.05
C ASN A 124 -0.53 -8.64 6.19
N LYS A 125 -0.42 -8.32 4.91
CA LYS A 125 0.41 -9.04 3.96
C LYS A 125 1.38 -8.09 3.29
N ARG A 126 2.64 -8.50 3.18
CA ARG A 126 3.66 -7.74 2.46
C ARG A 126 3.27 -7.57 1.00
N PHE A 127 3.22 -6.32 0.54
CA PHE A 127 2.88 -5.99 -0.84
C PHE A 127 4.13 -5.65 -1.66
N PHE A 128 4.87 -4.63 -1.23
CA PHE A 128 6.16 -4.27 -1.81
C PHE A 128 7.07 -3.68 -0.74
N GLU A 129 8.36 -3.63 -1.06
CA GLU A 129 9.39 -3.03 -0.21
C GLU A 129 10.04 -1.86 -0.93
N VAL A 130 10.44 -0.88 -0.14
CA VAL A 130 11.24 0.25 -0.58
C VAL A 130 12.54 0.29 0.22
N ASN A 131 13.65 0.39 -0.49
CA ASN A 131 14.99 0.40 0.09
C ASN A 131 15.47 1.85 0.11
N ASN A 132 15.71 2.39 1.30
CA ASN A 132 16.18 3.75 1.52
C ASN A 132 17.70 3.84 1.27
N GLY A 133 18.13 5.01 0.80
CA GLY A 133 19.53 5.41 0.72
C GLY A 133 19.94 6.21 1.95
N ILE A 134 20.73 7.27 1.75
CA ILE A 134 21.39 8.05 2.83
C ILE A 134 20.60 9.33 3.20
N ALA A 135 19.54 9.66 2.47
CA ALA A 135 18.83 10.93 2.59
C ALA A 135 17.31 10.76 2.63
N ALA A 136 16.63 11.72 3.25
CA ALA A 136 15.17 11.77 3.26
C ALA A 136 14.64 11.93 1.83
N HIS A 137 13.61 11.16 1.49
CA HIS A 137 13.02 11.22 0.17
C HIS A 137 11.61 10.64 0.17
N THR A 138 10.94 10.85 -0.97
CA THR A 138 9.61 10.31 -1.22
C THR A 138 9.68 9.35 -2.40
N PHE A 139 9.17 8.14 -2.20
CA PHE A 139 8.75 7.24 -3.26
C PHE A 139 7.33 7.64 -3.66
N ALA A 140 7.19 8.29 -4.81
CA ALA A 140 5.93 8.84 -5.27
C ALA A 140 5.28 7.95 -6.34
N ASN A 141 3.95 7.91 -6.35
CA ASN A 141 3.15 7.35 -7.44
C ASN A 141 3.46 5.87 -7.78
N ALA A 142 3.50 5.00 -6.76
CA ALA A 142 3.34 3.57 -7.00
C ALA A 142 1.86 3.32 -7.39
N GLU A 143 1.61 3.06 -8.67
CA GLU A 143 0.26 2.85 -9.20
C GLU A 143 -0.15 1.38 -9.01
N VAL A 144 -1.38 1.16 -8.58
CA VAL A 144 -1.92 -0.11 -8.11
C VAL A 144 -3.25 -0.41 -8.79
N GLN A 145 -3.37 -1.65 -9.27
CA GLN A 145 -4.56 -2.24 -9.85
C GLN A 145 -5.12 -3.30 -8.91
N VAL A 146 -6.44 -3.40 -8.86
CA VAL A 146 -7.17 -4.33 -8.01
C VAL A 146 -7.89 -5.35 -8.88
N LYS A 147 -8.04 -6.58 -8.38
CA LYS A 147 -8.78 -7.65 -9.05
C LYS A 147 -9.59 -8.45 -8.04
N ILE A 148 -10.75 -8.94 -8.46
CA ILE A 148 -11.54 -9.92 -7.70
C ILE A 148 -11.48 -11.27 -8.42
N SER A 149 -11.36 -12.35 -7.66
CA SER A 149 -11.53 -13.72 -8.16
C SER A 149 -12.54 -14.49 -7.30
N GLY A 150 -12.99 -15.65 -7.80
CA GLY A 150 -14.00 -16.48 -7.12
C GLY A 150 -15.45 -16.04 -7.35
N VAL A 151 -15.70 -15.11 -8.29
CA VAL A 151 -17.05 -14.76 -8.74
C VAL A 151 -17.65 -15.96 -9.48
N SER A 152 -18.75 -16.49 -8.96
CA SER A 152 -19.44 -17.65 -9.53
C SER A 152 -20.95 -17.55 -9.27
N VAL A 153 -21.73 -18.33 -10.01
CA VAL A 153 -23.20 -18.39 -9.85
C VAL A 153 -23.64 -18.91 -8.47
N ALA A 154 -22.72 -19.53 -7.73
CA ALA A 154 -22.95 -20.00 -6.37
C ALA A 154 -22.82 -18.89 -5.32
N VAL A 155 -22.19 -17.75 -5.66
CA VAL A 155 -22.12 -16.60 -4.77
C VAL A 155 -23.50 -15.94 -4.73
N PRO A 156 -24.13 -15.79 -3.56
CA PRO A 156 -25.45 -15.17 -3.45
C PRO A 156 -25.46 -13.76 -4.02
N THR A 157 -26.57 -13.37 -4.65
CA THR A 157 -26.77 -12.00 -5.09
C THR A 157 -26.87 -11.07 -3.88
N GLY A 158 -26.05 -10.02 -3.87
CA GLY A 158 -25.97 -9.09 -2.76
C GLY A 158 -24.94 -7.99 -3.00
N SER A 159 -24.93 -7.01 -2.10
CA SER A 159 -23.95 -5.91 -2.11
C SER A 159 -22.77 -6.25 -1.21
N TYR A 160 -21.61 -6.45 -1.82
CA TYR A 160 -20.35 -6.73 -1.14
C TYR A 160 -19.47 -5.48 -1.15
N ASN A 161 -18.87 -5.14 -0.01
CA ASN A 161 -17.93 -4.02 0.11
C ASN A 161 -16.74 -4.44 0.96
N ALA A 162 -15.55 -4.04 0.51
CA ALA A 162 -14.30 -4.20 1.24
C ALA A 162 -13.47 -2.93 1.14
N LYS A 163 -12.75 -2.62 2.22
CA LYS A 163 -11.80 -1.50 2.28
C LYS A 163 -10.38 -2.05 2.25
N LEU A 164 -9.56 -1.58 1.31
CA LEU A 164 -8.12 -1.83 1.33
C LEU A 164 -7.45 -0.87 2.30
N VAL A 165 -6.59 -1.41 3.17
CA VAL A 165 -5.80 -0.63 4.12
C VAL A 165 -4.33 -0.91 3.86
N PHE A 166 -3.58 0.15 3.57
CA PHE A 166 -2.14 0.10 3.39
C PHE A 166 -1.45 0.64 4.64
N THR A 167 -0.35 0.00 5.02
CA THR A 167 0.42 0.37 6.20
C THR A 167 1.90 0.22 5.90
N ILE A 168 2.69 1.19 6.36
CA ILE A 168 4.15 1.11 6.29
C ILE A 168 4.70 0.61 7.62
N THR A 169 5.63 -0.34 7.55
CA THR A 169 6.36 -0.87 8.71
C THR A 169 7.85 -0.97 8.39
N ASP A 170 8.64 -1.07 9.46
CA ASP A 170 10.04 -1.49 9.39
C ASP A 170 10.15 -2.99 9.10
#